data_AF-A0A3S8X428-F1
#
_entry.id   AF-A0A3S8X428-F1
#
_cell.length_a   1.000
_cell.length_b   1.000
_cell.length_c   1.000
_cell.angle_alpha   90.00
_cell.angle_beta   90.00
_cell.angle_gamma   90.00
#
_symmetry.space_group_name_H-M   'P 1'
#
loop_
_entity.id
_entity.type
_entity.pdbx_description
1 polymer ?
#
loop_
_entity_poly.entity_id
_entity_poly.type
_entity_poly.pdbx_seq_one_letter_code
_entity_poly.pdbx_strand_id
1 'polypeptide(L)'
;MRTPHALLGTSVAVAALAATVLAPAPAVSADAVPPPGAYYVQSAVTGLNAADSGGVIEQHGPRGNEDRQQWRLGADGTLESADAPGACLGRAGDRARTVPCDGPEARWEIASAGADRFTLTVPGTDRRLTLAPKPSGATHPAPLDVGPGAGDLAAWYLTPVGPVTRPMPPESLRTLDQVTFLTAHNAYANGVDGGFAPPFVDLFPNQTRGIQQQLADGVRGFMLDIHQTPDGAILCHNSCTLVRRPVALWVDVQRIVDFLRARPDQVVTVFLEDYVDPGVLRSELARVQGLSDVLYRPDRAGVRENGWPTLAELTASGKRLLIFSDHGRAADEAAGLTRDTFGVMYQREWTVENYWSMGSGLGASDWSCYSRWYDAGSNVPLTRTEPGFRPLFVMNHFRDTAIASTAGTDNSKLGDRARRFCQPAARKKPNYLAVDHYDLGNPAAAVADLNTYTYP
;
A
#
# COMPACT_ATOMS: atom_id res chain seq x y z
N MET A 1 86.05 15.73 8.01
CA MET A 1 85.54 16.96 7.36
C MET A 1 84.05 16.76 7.12
N ARG A 2 83.25 17.73 7.55
CA ARG A 2 81.78 17.66 7.60
C ARG A 2 81.21 17.82 6.18
N THR A 3 80.35 16.90 5.77
CA THR A 3 79.44 17.07 4.62
C THR A 3 78.00 16.97 5.13
N PRO A 4 77.12 17.95 4.86
CA PRO A 4 75.77 18.00 5.42
C PRO A 4 74.81 17.03 4.72
N HIS A 5 73.95 16.38 5.51
CA HIS A 5 72.77 15.66 5.02
C HIS A 5 71.65 16.65 4.70
N ALA A 6 71.22 16.68 3.44
CA ALA A 6 70.03 17.40 3.01
C ALA A 6 68.78 16.59 3.39
N LEU A 7 67.93 17.19 4.23
CA LEU A 7 66.58 16.72 4.53
C LEU A 7 65.67 17.00 3.32
N LEU A 8 65.26 15.95 2.61
CA LEU A 8 64.19 16.01 1.62
C LEU A 8 62.84 15.97 2.35
N GLY A 9 62.21 17.13 2.49
CA GLY A 9 60.82 17.25 2.94
C GLY A 9 59.87 16.80 1.83
N THR A 10 59.18 15.69 2.03
CA THR A 10 58.07 15.25 1.16
C THR A 10 56.84 16.10 1.45
N SER A 11 56.51 17.01 0.53
CA SER A 11 55.24 17.74 0.49
C SER A 11 54.13 16.82 -0.01
N VAL A 12 53.21 16.45 0.88
CA VAL A 12 51.97 15.75 0.51
C VAL A 12 51.00 16.78 -0.07
N ALA A 13 50.74 16.70 -1.37
CA ALA A 13 49.70 17.48 -2.03
C ALA A 13 48.34 16.86 -1.71
N VAL A 14 47.56 17.51 -0.83
CA VAL A 14 46.16 17.16 -0.59
C VAL A 14 45.33 17.71 -1.75
N ALA A 15 44.92 16.83 -2.67
CA ALA A 15 43.94 17.17 -3.68
C ALA A 15 42.55 17.31 -3.02
N ALA A 16 42.10 18.54 -2.82
CA ALA A 16 40.75 18.82 -2.37
C ALA A 16 39.76 18.44 -3.50
N LEU A 17 39.06 17.30 -3.35
CA LEU A 17 37.86 17.04 -4.15
C LEU A 17 36.80 18.05 -3.72
N ALA A 18 36.52 19.02 -4.60
CA ALA A 18 35.34 19.86 -4.48
C ALA A 18 34.11 18.98 -4.74
N ALA A 19 33.48 18.50 -3.66
CA ALA A 19 32.15 17.93 -3.72
C ALA A 19 31.19 19.06 -4.12
N THR A 20 30.73 19.05 -5.37
CA THR A 20 29.58 19.88 -5.77
C THR A 20 28.37 19.36 -5.01
N VAL A 21 28.03 20.02 -3.90
CA VAL A 21 26.75 19.86 -3.22
C VAL A 21 25.69 20.36 -4.20
N LEU A 22 25.08 19.45 -4.95
CA LEU A 22 23.81 19.73 -5.63
C LEU A 22 22.81 20.05 -4.54
N ALA A 23 22.52 21.35 -4.36
CA ALA A 23 21.41 21.77 -3.53
C ALA A 23 20.15 21.05 -4.04
N PRO A 24 19.36 20.41 -3.16
CA PRO A 24 18.10 19.82 -3.58
C PRO A 24 17.26 20.93 -4.22
N ALA A 25 16.66 20.63 -5.37
CA ALA A 25 15.65 21.50 -5.96
C ALA A 25 14.64 21.86 -4.85
N PRO A 26 14.23 23.14 -4.72
CA PRO A 26 13.32 23.55 -3.67
C PRO A 26 12.11 22.64 -3.71
N ALA A 27 11.82 21.98 -2.60
CA ALA A 27 10.57 21.28 -2.44
C ALA A 27 9.46 22.30 -2.71
N VAL A 28 8.62 22.06 -3.72
CA VAL A 28 7.35 22.76 -3.81
C VAL A 28 6.71 22.62 -2.44
N SER A 29 6.44 23.75 -1.78
CA SER A 29 5.83 23.71 -0.46
C SER A 29 4.58 22.84 -0.55
N ALA A 30 4.44 21.85 0.33
CA ALA A 30 3.28 20.98 0.39
C ALA A 30 1.97 21.76 0.63
N ASP A 31 2.08 23.07 0.92
CA ASP A 31 0.95 23.97 1.16
C ASP A 31 0.71 24.97 0.02
N ALA A 32 1.43 24.88 -1.10
CA ALA A 32 1.16 25.68 -2.30
C ALA A 32 0.04 25.03 -3.12
N VAL A 33 -0.88 25.84 -3.65
CA VAL A 33 -1.91 25.36 -4.59
C VAL A 33 -1.20 24.68 -5.78
N PRO A 34 -1.64 23.48 -6.20
CA PRO A 34 -1.01 22.78 -7.31
C PRO A 34 -1.06 23.62 -8.60
N PRO A 35 -0.03 23.56 -9.45
CA PRO A 35 -0.06 24.25 -10.74
C PRO A 35 -1.17 23.68 -11.64
N PRO A 36 -1.51 24.36 -12.75
CA PRO A 36 -2.40 23.81 -13.75
C PRO A 36 -1.92 22.43 -14.26
N GLY A 37 -2.83 21.48 -14.41
CA GLY A 37 -2.48 20.09 -14.72
C GLY A 37 -3.66 19.13 -14.55
N ALA A 38 -3.43 17.83 -14.78
CA ALA A 38 -4.44 16.80 -14.60
C ALA A 38 -4.33 16.14 -13.21
N TYR A 39 -5.44 16.11 -12.48
CA TYR A 39 -5.53 15.66 -11.09
C TYR A 39 -6.72 14.73 -10.87
N TYR A 40 -6.58 13.85 -9.88
CA TYR A 40 -7.70 13.25 -9.18
C TYR A 40 -8.06 14.16 -7.99
N VAL A 41 -9.34 14.47 -7.83
CA VAL A 41 -9.86 15.14 -6.63
C VAL A 41 -10.27 14.04 -5.65
N GLN A 42 -9.42 13.77 -4.66
CA GLN A 42 -9.55 12.60 -3.79
C GLN A 42 -9.86 13.02 -2.35
N SER A 43 -10.87 12.42 -1.73
CA SER A 43 -11.26 12.75 -0.36
C SER A 43 -10.16 12.42 0.65
N ALA A 44 -9.84 13.36 1.54
CA ALA A 44 -8.91 13.10 2.64
C ALA A 44 -9.47 12.13 3.70
N VAL A 45 -10.80 11.97 3.74
CA VAL A 45 -11.49 11.09 4.69
C VAL A 45 -11.64 9.69 4.12
N THR A 46 -12.21 9.55 2.92
CA THR A 46 -12.56 8.23 2.34
C THR A 46 -11.48 7.67 1.42
N GLY A 47 -10.58 8.52 0.90
CA GLY A 47 -9.64 8.12 -0.15
C GLY A 47 -10.30 7.85 -1.51
N LEU A 48 -11.59 8.13 -1.66
CA LEU A 48 -12.34 7.97 -2.90
C LEU A 48 -12.18 9.19 -3.80
N ASN A 49 -12.31 9.00 -5.10
CA ASN A 49 -12.20 10.07 -6.09
C ASN A 49 -13.57 10.68 -6.38
N ALA A 50 -13.60 11.99 -6.66
CA ALA A 50 -14.73 12.64 -7.28
C ALA A 50 -14.84 12.22 -8.76
N ALA A 51 -15.94 11.57 -9.11
CA ALA A 51 -16.22 11.01 -10.42
C ALA A 51 -17.46 11.67 -11.04
N ASP A 52 -17.46 11.89 -12.36
CA ASP A 52 -18.67 12.28 -13.09
C ASP A 52 -19.55 11.06 -13.39
N SER A 53 -20.68 10.99 -12.70
CA SER A 53 -21.73 9.97 -12.83
C SER A 53 -22.97 10.59 -13.48
N GLY A 54 -22.90 10.83 -14.78
CA GLY A 54 -24.02 11.38 -15.57
C GLY A 54 -24.40 12.82 -15.17
N GLY A 55 -23.41 13.64 -14.85
CA GLY A 55 -23.57 15.04 -14.41
C GLY A 55 -23.77 15.20 -12.90
N VAL A 56 -23.93 14.12 -12.14
CA VAL A 56 -23.77 14.10 -10.68
C VAL A 56 -22.29 13.89 -10.38
N ILE A 57 -21.70 14.63 -9.44
CA ILE A 57 -20.37 14.30 -8.95
C ILE A 57 -20.49 13.39 -7.72
N GLU A 58 -19.95 12.18 -7.82
CA GLU A 58 -20.04 11.12 -6.81
C GLU A 58 -18.65 10.67 -6.33
N GLN A 59 -18.59 10.03 -5.16
CA GLN A 59 -17.39 9.38 -4.61
C GLN A 59 -17.31 7.95 -5.12
N HIS A 60 -16.36 7.67 -6.00
CA HIS A 60 -16.11 6.32 -6.50
C HIS A 60 -14.72 5.81 -6.09
N GLY A 61 -14.57 4.49 -6.07
CA GLY A 61 -13.28 3.84 -5.88
C GLY A 61 -12.29 4.31 -6.95
N PRO A 62 -11.06 4.71 -6.60
CA PRO A 62 -10.08 5.14 -7.59
C PRO A 62 -9.90 4.07 -8.68
N ARG A 63 -10.10 4.44 -9.94
CA ARG A 63 -10.09 3.51 -11.09
C ARG A 63 -9.32 4.08 -12.29
N GLY A 64 -8.26 4.84 -12.03
CA GLY A 64 -7.54 5.54 -13.09
C GLY A 64 -8.49 6.45 -13.88
N ASN A 65 -8.44 6.39 -15.21
CA ASN A 65 -9.38 7.12 -16.09
C ASN A 65 -10.57 6.27 -16.59
N GLU A 66 -10.84 5.11 -15.99
CA GLU A 66 -11.93 4.24 -16.47
C GLU A 66 -13.31 4.66 -15.96
N ASP A 67 -13.37 5.66 -15.08
CA ASP A 67 -14.58 6.05 -14.35
C ASP A 67 -14.72 7.58 -14.23
N ARG A 68 -14.20 8.32 -15.22
CA ARG A 68 -14.33 9.78 -15.32
C ARG A 68 -13.91 10.55 -14.06
N GLN A 69 -12.72 10.22 -13.55
CA GLN A 69 -12.21 10.71 -12.26
C GLN A 69 -11.09 11.75 -12.41
N GLN A 70 -10.73 12.10 -13.65
CA GLN A 70 -9.63 13.02 -13.93
C GLN A 70 -10.15 14.42 -14.28
N TRP A 71 -9.57 15.42 -13.63
CA TRP A 71 -9.92 16.83 -13.74
C TRP A 71 -8.70 17.67 -14.11
N ARG A 72 -8.80 18.48 -15.16
CA ARG A 72 -7.78 19.45 -15.56
C ARG A 72 -8.00 20.75 -14.79
N LEU A 73 -7.09 21.03 -13.86
CA LEU A 73 -7.07 22.27 -13.10
C LEU A 73 -6.59 23.42 -13.99
N GLY A 74 -7.42 24.45 -14.15
CA GLY A 74 -7.09 25.72 -14.79
C GLY A 74 -6.51 26.75 -13.81
N ALA A 75 -5.85 27.77 -14.34
CA ALA A 75 -5.26 28.85 -13.54
C ALA A 75 -6.32 29.72 -12.82
N ASP A 76 -7.56 29.66 -13.26
CA ASP A 76 -8.73 30.36 -12.70
C ASP A 76 -9.51 29.52 -11.67
N GLY A 77 -8.99 28.34 -11.31
CA GLY A 77 -9.59 27.43 -10.32
C GLY A 77 -10.72 26.56 -10.86
N THR A 78 -10.95 26.53 -12.18
CA THR A 78 -11.85 25.55 -12.80
C THR A 78 -11.20 24.16 -12.85
N LEU A 79 -12.04 23.12 -12.80
CA LEU A 79 -11.63 21.71 -12.87
C LEU A 79 -12.40 21.07 -14.03
N GLU A 80 -11.83 21.11 -15.24
CA GLU A 80 -12.47 20.57 -16.46
C GLU A 80 -12.34 19.05 -16.52
N SER A 81 -13.39 18.35 -16.90
CA SER A 81 -13.36 16.89 -17.08
C SER A 81 -12.34 16.49 -18.15
N ALA A 82 -11.53 15.48 -17.85
CA ALA A 82 -10.60 14.92 -18.84
C ALA A 82 -11.33 14.29 -20.04
N ASP A 83 -12.55 13.77 -19.81
CA ASP A 83 -13.35 12.97 -20.73
C ASP A 83 -14.48 13.76 -21.42
N ALA A 84 -14.85 14.93 -20.88
CA ALA A 84 -15.90 15.78 -21.41
C ALA A 84 -15.45 17.26 -21.51
N PRO A 85 -14.80 17.65 -22.63
CA PRO A 85 -14.36 19.03 -22.84
C PRO A 85 -15.50 20.05 -22.72
N GLY A 86 -15.23 21.18 -22.08
CA GLY A 86 -16.20 22.23 -21.77
C GLY A 86 -17.09 21.94 -20.55
N ALA A 87 -16.95 20.78 -19.91
CA ALA A 87 -17.71 20.37 -18.74
C ALA A 87 -16.80 20.33 -17.50
N CYS A 88 -17.14 21.08 -16.45
CA CYS A 88 -16.31 21.28 -15.27
C CYS A 88 -16.98 20.76 -14.00
N LEU A 89 -16.18 20.26 -13.04
CA LEU A 89 -16.61 20.04 -11.66
C LEU A 89 -17.00 21.39 -11.06
N GLY A 90 -18.28 21.57 -10.82
CA GLY A 90 -18.84 22.77 -10.24
C GLY A 90 -20.03 22.44 -9.33
N ARG A 91 -21.03 23.31 -9.35
CA ARG A 91 -22.13 23.28 -8.39
C ARG A 91 -23.48 23.63 -9.00
N ALA A 92 -24.53 22.98 -8.53
CA ALA A 92 -25.90 23.41 -8.73
C ALA A 92 -26.63 23.38 -7.38
N GLY A 93 -26.92 24.57 -6.82
CA GLY A 93 -27.45 24.69 -5.46
C GLY A 93 -26.45 24.14 -4.43
N ASP A 94 -26.87 23.12 -3.68
CA ASP A 94 -26.09 22.48 -2.62
C ASP A 94 -25.43 21.16 -3.05
N ARG A 95 -25.44 20.85 -4.35
CA ARG A 95 -24.87 19.62 -4.90
C ARG A 95 -23.71 19.91 -5.84
N ALA A 96 -22.69 19.06 -5.77
CA ALA A 96 -21.63 19.05 -6.76
C ALA A 96 -22.15 18.46 -8.08
N ARG A 97 -21.90 19.15 -9.18
CA ARG A 97 -22.43 18.81 -10.51
C ARG A 97 -21.40 19.11 -11.58
N THR A 98 -21.51 18.43 -12.71
CA THR A 98 -20.84 18.87 -13.93
C THR A 98 -21.61 20.06 -14.51
N VAL A 99 -20.93 21.17 -14.77
CA VAL A 99 -21.50 22.43 -15.29
C VAL A 99 -20.65 22.97 -16.46
N PRO A 100 -21.17 23.88 -17.30
CA PRO A 100 -20.35 24.56 -18.31
C PRO A 100 -19.16 25.30 -17.68
N CYS A 101 -17.96 25.12 -18.23
CA CYS A 101 -16.73 25.70 -17.68
C CYS A 101 -16.66 27.23 -17.72
N ASP A 102 -17.42 27.87 -18.60
CA ASP A 102 -17.50 29.34 -18.72
C ASP A 102 -18.42 29.99 -17.67
N GLY A 103 -19.21 29.18 -16.96
CA GLY A 103 -20.11 29.64 -15.91
C GLY A 103 -19.40 29.95 -14.58
N PRO A 104 -19.91 30.90 -13.78
CA PRO A 104 -19.37 31.18 -12.44
C PRO A 104 -19.47 29.98 -11.48
N GLU A 105 -20.41 29.05 -11.72
CA GLU A 105 -20.60 27.81 -10.97
C GLU A 105 -19.45 26.81 -11.11
N ALA A 106 -18.60 26.95 -12.15
CA ALA A 106 -17.44 26.09 -12.39
C ALA A 106 -16.20 26.47 -11.57
N ARG A 107 -16.16 27.70 -11.03
CA ARG A 107 -14.96 28.26 -10.38
C ARG A 107 -14.88 27.91 -8.91
N TRP A 108 -13.68 27.56 -8.45
CA TRP A 108 -13.35 27.30 -7.04
C TRP A 108 -12.16 28.17 -6.59
N GLU A 109 -12.24 28.72 -5.38
CA GLU A 109 -11.09 29.22 -4.64
C GLU A 109 -10.40 28.03 -3.96
N ILE A 110 -9.24 27.63 -4.48
CA ILE A 110 -8.45 26.52 -3.96
C ILE A 110 -7.42 27.06 -2.97
N ALA A 111 -7.42 26.53 -1.75
CA ALA A 111 -6.49 26.94 -0.70
C ALA A 111 -5.95 25.74 0.07
N SER A 112 -4.73 25.84 0.61
CA SER A 112 -4.17 24.77 1.43
C SER A 112 -4.94 24.61 2.75
N ALA A 113 -5.16 23.35 3.12
CA ALA A 113 -5.66 22.86 4.40
C ALA A 113 -4.57 22.14 5.23
N GLY A 114 -3.30 22.31 4.83
CA GLY A 114 -2.14 21.69 5.47
C GLY A 114 -1.91 20.24 5.06
N ALA A 115 -0.64 19.83 5.06
CA ALA A 115 -0.21 18.46 4.75
C ALA A 115 -0.64 17.99 3.36
N ASP A 116 -0.46 18.85 2.35
CA ASP A 116 -0.83 18.59 0.95
C ASP A 116 -2.33 18.33 0.72
N ARG A 117 -3.17 18.86 1.62
CA ARG A 117 -4.63 18.88 1.49
C ARG A 117 -5.09 20.26 1.08
N PHE A 118 -6.21 20.32 0.38
CA PHE A 118 -6.78 21.54 -0.18
C PHE A 118 -8.28 21.61 0.09
N THR A 119 -8.80 22.82 0.26
CA THR A 119 -10.23 23.09 0.19
C THR A 119 -10.58 23.63 -1.20
N LEU A 120 -11.76 23.28 -1.70
CA LEU A 120 -12.35 23.87 -2.89
C LEU A 120 -13.53 24.73 -2.42
N THR A 121 -13.32 26.04 -2.33
CA THR A 121 -14.28 27.00 -1.76
C THR A 121 -15.03 27.73 -2.86
N VAL A 122 -16.33 27.95 -2.67
CA VAL A 122 -17.15 28.76 -3.58
C VAL A 122 -16.72 30.22 -3.44
N PRO A 123 -16.33 30.89 -4.54
CA PRO A 123 -15.77 32.24 -4.47
C PRO A 123 -16.63 33.23 -3.70
N GLY A 124 -16.01 33.97 -2.77
CA GLY A 124 -16.69 34.97 -1.93
C GLY A 124 -17.66 34.42 -0.88
N THR A 125 -17.62 33.11 -0.57
CA THR A 125 -18.46 32.48 0.46
C THR A 125 -17.67 31.53 1.36
N ASP A 126 -18.30 30.98 2.39
CA ASP A 126 -17.76 29.93 3.24
C ASP A 126 -18.15 28.51 2.79
N ARG A 127 -18.88 28.38 1.68
CA ARG A 127 -19.35 27.08 1.16
C ARG A 127 -18.24 26.38 0.38
N ARG A 128 -18.13 25.06 0.53
CA ARG A 128 -17.04 24.24 0.00
C ARG A 128 -17.56 22.93 -0.57
N LEU A 129 -16.82 22.34 -1.51
CA LEU A 129 -16.99 20.93 -1.87
C LEU A 129 -16.73 20.07 -0.64
N THR A 130 -17.69 19.25 -0.26
CA THR A 130 -17.64 18.48 0.98
C THR A 130 -18.28 17.11 0.82
N LEU A 131 -17.82 16.16 1.63
CA LEU A 131 -18.58 14.95 1.88
C LEU A 131 -19.87 15.31 2.62
N ALA A 132 -20.94 14.59 2.31
CA ALA A 132 -22.12 14.60 3.14
C ALA A 132 -21.79 13.96 4.52
N PRO A 133 -22.40 14.45 5.61
CA PRO A 133 -22.27 13.85 6.92
C PRO A 133 -22.64 12.36 6.91
N LYS A 134 -21.81 11.53 7.55
CA LYS A 134 -22.02 10.08 7.67
C LYS A 134 -22.90 9.78 8.89
N PRO A 135 -24.07 9.14 8.75
CA PRO A 135 -24.81 8.63 9.90
C PRO A 135 -24.00 7.58 10.68
N SER A 136 -24.30 7.43 11.97
CA SER A 136 -23.67 6.38 12.79
C SER A 136 -23.97 4.99 12.21
N GLY A 137 -22.93 4.17 12.04
CA GLY A 137 -23.06 2.84 11.45
C GLY A 137 -23.32 2.82 9.92
N ALA A 138 -23.22 3.96 9.22
CA ALA A 138 -23.31 4.01 7.77
C ALA A 138 -21.93 4.25 7.12
N THR A 139 -21.83 3.98 5.82
CA THR A 139 -20.77 4.51 4.94
C THR A 139 -21.14 5.93 4.48
N HIS A 140 -20.18 6.69 3.95
CA HIS A 140 -20.52 7.98 3.35
C HIS A 140 -21.38 7.76 2.10
N PRO A 141 -22.40 8.61 1.84
CA PRO A 141 -23.14 8.52 0.60
C PRO A 141 -22.24 8.86 -0.60
N ALA A 142 -22.61 8.36 -1.77
CA ALA A 142 -21.83 8.57 -2.99
C ALA A 142 -21.87 10.04 -3.46
N PRO A 143 -23.01 10.75 -3.54
CA PRO A 143 -23.03 12.12 -4.07
C PRO A 143 -22.27 13.11 -3.18
N LEU A 144 -21.55 14.05 -3.82
CA LEU A 144 -20.86 15.15 -3.15
C LEU A 144 -21.74 16.38 -3.00
N ASP A 145 -21.55 17.08 -1.88
CA ASP A 145 -22.32 18.26 -1.49
C ASP A 145 -21.46 19.53 -1.60
N VAL A 146 -22.16 20.67 -1.63
CA VAL A 146 -21.57 22.00 -1.52
C VAL A 146 -22.23 22.71 -0.35
N GLY A 147 -21.49 22.97 0.72
CA GLY A 147 -22.05 23.49 1.96
C GLY A 147 -20.97 24.06 2.88
N PRO A 148 -21.31 24.44 4.13
CA PRO A 148 -20.35 25.03 5.08
C PRO A 148 -19.33 24.02 5.65
N GLY A 149 -18.98 22.98 4.87
CA GLY A 149 -18.21 21.81 5.29
C GLY A 149 -16.99 22.19 6.13
N ALA A 150 -16.90 21.61 7.32
CA ALA A 150 -15.87 21.90 8.31
C ALA A 150 -14.83 20.76 8.37
N GLY A 151 -13.59 21.13 8.65
CA GLY A 151 -12.50 20.19 8.88
C GLY A 151 -12.25 19.23 7.72
N ASP A 152 -11.99 17.97 8.05
CA ASP A 152 -11.55 16.96 7.08
C ASP A 152 -12.62 16.59 6.04
N LEU A 153 -13.92 16.81 6.30
CA LEU A 153 -14.99 16.51 5.33
C LEU A 153 -14.91 17.36 4.05
N ALA A 154 -14.30 18.54 4.13
CA ALA A 154 -14.05 19.45 3.01
C ALA A 154 -12.57 19.48 2.59
N ALA A 155 -11.76 18.54 3.08
CA ALA A 155 -10.35 18.42 2.75
C ALA A 155 -10.14 17.39 1.62
N TRP A 156 -9.43 17.82 0.59
CA TRP A 156 -9.20 17.06 -0.63
C TRP A 156 -7.72 16.99 -0.95
N TYR A 157 -7.28 15.85 -1.44
CA TYR A 157 -6.01 15.73 -2.15
C TYR A 157 -6.25 16.04 -3.63
N LEU A 158 -5.41 16.89 -4.19
CA LEU A 158 -5.31 17.07 -5.64
C LEU A 158 -4.14 16.22 -6.13
N THR A 159 -4.41 14.94 -6.35
CA THR A 159 -3.38 13.95 -6.67
C THR A 159 -3.07 13.98 -8.16
N PRO A 160 -1.83 14.28 -8.59
CA PRO A 160 -1.51 14.38 -10.02
C PRO A 160 -1.66 13.03 -10.73
N VAL A 161 -2.22 13.05 -11.95
CA VAL A 161 -2.36 11.85 -12.79
C VAL A 161 -0.99 11.25 -13.16
N GLY A 162 0.01 12.12 -13.37
CA GLY A 162 1.41 11.75 -13.54
C GLY A 162 2.21 12.16 -12.30
N PRO A 163 2.39 11.28 -11.30
CA PRO A 163 3.11 11.64 -10.08
C PRO A 163 4.61 11.85 -10.33
N VAL A 164 5.18 12.83 -9.62
CA VAL A 164 6.62 13.07 -9.64
C VAL A 164 7.31 11.96 -8.84
N THR A 165 8.21 11.24 -9.48
CA THR A 165 9.03 10.21 -8.84
C THR A 165 10.46 10.70 -8.65
N ARG A 166 11.18 10.15 -7.68
CA ARG A 166 12.62 10.38 -7.50
C ARG A 166 13.40 9.10 -7.78
N PRO A 167 14.65 9.17 -8.26
CA PRO A 167 15.49 7.97 -8.40
C PRO A 167 15.58 7.20 -7.07
N MET A 168 15.61 5.88 -7.14
CA MET A 168 15.85 5.04 -5.97
C MET A 168 17.23 5.35 -5.37
N PRO A 169 17.37 5.55 -4.05
CA PRO A 169 18.69 5.71 -3.44
C PRO A 169 19.56 4.44 -3.61
N PRO A 170 20.89 4.57 -3.39
CA PRO A 170 21.78 3.43 -3.29
C PRO A 170 21.25 2.38 -2.30
N GLU A 171 21.52 1.10 -2.56
CA GLU A 171 20.94 -0.02 -1.83
C GLU A 171 21.10 0.08 -0.31
N SER A 172 22.25 0.54 0.17
CA SER A 172 22.54 0.71 1.61
C SER A 172 21.68 1.78 2.31
N LEU A 173 21.02 2.66 1.55
CA LEU A 173 20.20 3.76 2.08
C LEU A 173 18.70 3.54 1.84
N ARG A 174 18.29 2.42 1.23
CA ARG A 174 16.88 2.13 0.96
C ARG A 174 16.18 1.74 2.25
N THR A 175 15.18 2.52 2.64
CA THR A 175 14.27 2.21 3.74
C THR A 175 13.23 1.16 3.32
N LEU A 176 12.70 0.41 4.28
CA LEU A 176 11.70 -0.64 4.00
C LEU A 176 10.48 -0.09 3.24
N ASP A 177 10.04 1.12 3.57
CA ASP A 177 8.92 1.80 2.90
C ASP A 177 9.25 2.37 1.51
N GLN A 178 10.51 2.32 1.09
CA GLN A 178 10.92 2.65 -0.28
C GLN A 178 10.99 1.43 -1.20
N VAL A 179 11.09 0.21 -0.65
CA VAL A 179 11.31 -1.00 -1.45
C VAL A 179 10.01 -1.74 -1.71
N THR A 180 9.89 -2.26 -2.92
CA THR A 180 8.79 -3.13 -3.35
C THR A 180 9.25 -4.59 -3.35
N PHE A 181 8.43 -5.49 -2.81
CA PHE A 181 8.67 -6.93 -2.72
C PHE A 181 7.57 -7.69 -3.49
N LEU A 182 7.97 -8.80 -4.12
CA LEU A 182 7.02 -9.77 -4.65
C LEU A 182 6.37 -10.52 -3.48
N THR A 183 5.05 -10.61 -3.50
CA THR A 183 4.25 -11.25 -2.47
C THR A 183 3.37 -12.34 -3.07
N ALA A 184 3.41 -13.55 -2.50
CA ALA A 184 2.53 -14.63 -2.91
C ALA A 184 1.23 -14.58 -2.09
N HIS A 185 0.10 -14.40 -2.77
CA HIS A 185 -1.24 -14.52 -2.18
C HIS A 185 -1.54 -16.00 -1.89
N ASN A 186 -2.11 -16.28 -0.71
CA ASN A 186 -2.35 -17.63 -0.19
C ASN A 186 -1.19 -18.57 -0.49
N ALA A 187 0.01 -18.19 -0.07
CA ALA A 187 1.25 -18.84 -0.50
C ALA A 187 1.28 -20.34 -0.17
N TYR A 188 0.59 -20.73 0.90
CA TYR A 188 0.40 -22.11 1.33
C TYR A 188 -0.47 -22.93 0.36
N ALA A 189 -1.38 -22.28 -0.39
CA ALA A 189 -2.28 -22.87 -1.39
C ALA A 189 -1.55 -23.24 -2.70
N ASN A 190 -0.57 -24.15 -2.57
CA ASN A 190 0.39 -24.48 -3.63
C ASN A 190 0.41 -25.94 -4.09
N GLY A 191 -0.25 -26.85 -3.36
CA GLY A 191 -0.31 -28.29 -3.68
C GLY A 191 0.97 -29.09 -3.44
N VAL A 192 2.10 -28.44 -3.15
CA VAL A 192 3.41 -29.06 -2.89
C VAL A 192 3.62 -29.32 -1.41
N ASP A 193 3.38 -28.31 -0.58
CA ASP A 193 3.61 -28.35 0.87
C ASP A 193 2.44 -28.95 1.65
N GLY A 194 1.24 -28.86 1.08
CA GLY A 194 -0.03 -29.31 1.64
C GLY A 194 -1.04 -29.56 0.52
N GLY A 195 -2.18 -30.17 0.87
CA GLY A 195 -3.24 -30.52 -0.07
C GLY A 195 -4.58 -30.03 0.45
N PHE A 196 -5.39 -29.43 -0.41
CA PHE A 196 -6.57 -28.65 -0.03
C PHE A 196 -7.85 -29.49 -0.04
N ALA A 197 -8.95 -28.87 0.38
CA ALA A 197 -10.25 -29.51 0.36
C ALA A 197 -10.76 -29.61 -1.09
N PRO A 198 -11.06 -30.82 -1.59
CA PRO A 198 -11.74 -30.98 -2.85
C PRO A 198 -13.15 -30.39 -2.78
N PRO A 199 -13.74 -29.90 -3.88
CA PRO A 199 -13.17 -29.84 -5.24
C PRO A 199 -12.62 -28.47 -5.65
N PHE A 200 -12.93 -27.37 -4.97
CA PHE A 200 -12.74 -26.04 -5.54
C PHE A 200 -11.31 -25.50 -5.47
N VAL A 201 -10.61 -25.62 -4.32
CA VAL A 201 -9.24 -25.09 -4.17
C VAL A 201 -8.22 -25.98 -4.89
N ASP A 202 -8.45 -27.31 -4.90
CA ASP A 202 -7.61 -28.25 -5.66
C ASP A 202 -7.65 -28.00 -7.19
N LEU A 203 -8.75 -27.44 -7.71
CA LEU A 203 -8.88 -27.09 -9.13
C LEU A 203 -8.22 -25.75 -9.48
N PHE A 204 -8.05 -24.86 -8.51
CA PHE A 204 -7.53 -23.51 -8.69
C PHE A 204 -6.58 -23.12 -7.55
N PRO A 205 -5.40 -23.78 -7.43
CA PRO A 205 -4.44 -23.41 -6.42
C PRO A 205 -3.92 -21.99 -6.68
N ASN A 206 -3.67 -21.22 -5.62
CA ASN A 206 -3.14 -19.87 -5.74
C ASN A 206 -1.70 -19.86 -6.25
N GLN A 207 -0.93 -20.89 -5.93
CA GLN A 207 0.47 -21.05 -6.38
C GLN A 207 0.72 -22.47 -6.88
N THR A 208 1.87 -22.72 -7.51
CA THR A 208 2.26 -24.05 -8.03
C THR A 208 3.53 -24.60 -7.38
N ARG A 209 4.12 -23.84 -6.45
CA ARG A 209 5.44 -24.09 -5.86
C ARG A 209 5.37 -23.92 -4.35
N GLY A 210 6.00 -24.83 -3.60
CA GLY A 210 6.08 -24.75 -2.12
C GLY A 210 6.89 -23.55 -1.63
N ILE A 211 6.67 -23.13 -0.38
CA ILE A 211 7.24 -21.93 0.27
C ILE A 211 8.75 -21.81 0.07
N GLN A 212 9.51 -22.91 0.18
CA GLN A 212 10.96 -22.89 -0.04
C GLN A 212 11.34 -22.49 -1.46
N GLN A 213 10.60 -22.97 -2.47
CA GLN A 213 10.83 -22.60 -3.86
C GLN A 213 10.37 -21.16 -4.12
N GLN A 214 9.27 -20.70 -3.53
CA GLN A 214 8.87 -19.29 -3.62
C GLN A 214 9.95 -18.36 -3.08
N LEU A 215 10.55 -18.69 -1.94
CA LEU A 215 11.70 -17.98 -1.39
C LEU A 215 12.91 -18.01 -2.33
N ALA A 216 13.22 -19.16 -2.92
CA ALA A 216 14.31 -19.31 -3.89
C ALA A 216 14.08 -18.45 -5.15
N ASP A 217 12.83 -18.32 -5.59
CA ASP A 217 12.42 -17.57 -6.77
C ASP A 217 12.33 -16.06 -6.55
N GLY A 218 12.54 -15.58 -5.32
CA GLY A 218 12.59 -14.15 -4.99
C GLY A 218 11.33 -13.59 -4.32
N VAL A 219 10.35 -14.42 -3.97
CA VAL A 219 9.20 -14.00 -3.15
C VAL A 219 9.69 -13.63 -1.75
N ARG A 220 9.27 -12.46 -1.25
CA ARG A 220 9.65 -11.94 0.08
C ARG A 220 8.46 -11.47 0.92
N GLY A 221 7.26 -11.45 0.34
CA GLY A 221 6.00 -11.35 1.09
C GLY A 221 5.19 -12.64 0.98
N PHE A 222 4.53 -13.04 2.06
CA PHE A 222 3.67 -14.23 2.10
C PHE A 222 2.35 -13.88 2.76
N MET A 223 1.23 -14.07 2.06
CA MET A 223 -0.09 -14.03 2.67
C MET A 223 -0.51 -15.46 3.03
N LEU A 224 -0.89 -15.65 4.28
CA LEU A 224 -1.25 -16.94 4.86
C LEU A 224 -2.57 -16.81 5.61
N ASP A 225 -3.52 -17.71 5.34
CA ASP A 225 -4.78 -17.73 6.06
C ASP A 225 -4.68 -18.79 7.15
N ILE A 226 -5.02 -18.41 8.37
CA ILE A 226 -4.95 -19.30 9.52
C ILE A 226 -6.33 -19.46 10.15
N HIS A 227 -6.72 -20.72 10.34
CA HIS A 227 -7.94 -21.07 11.05
C HIS A 227 -7.60 -21.92 12.26
N GLN A 228 -8.31 -21.65 13.36
CA GLN A 228 -8.18 -22.44 14.57
C GLN A 228 -8.89 -23.79 14.40
N THR A 229 -8.16 -24.86 14.72
CA THR A 229 -8.65 -26.23 14.76
C THR A 229 -8.28 -26.85 16.12
N PRO A 230 -8.77 -28.06 16.45
CA PRO A 230 -8.30 -28.80 17.63
C PRO A 230 -6.77 -29.03 17.64
N ASP A 231 -6.13 -29.02 16.47
CA ASP A 231 -4.69 -29.25 16.29
C ASP A 231 -3.84 -27.96 16.32
N GLY A 232 -4.46 -26.79 16.53
CA GLY A 232 -3.81 -25.48 16.55
C GLY A 232 -4.19 -24.59 15.36
N ALA A 233 -3.30 -23.67 14.97
CA ALA A 233 -3.49 -22.80 13.81
C ALA A 233 -3.09 -23.53 12.53
N ILE A 234 -4.06 -23.79 11.66
CA ILE A 234 -3.87 -24.53 10.41
C ILE A 234 -4.09 -23.63 9.21
N LEU A 235 -3.27 -23.81 8.18
CA LEU A 235 -3.31 -23.09 6.92
C LEU A 235 -4.41 -23.66 6.02
N CYS A 236 -5.49 -22.89 5.82
CA CYS A 236 -6.65 -23.27 5.02
C CYS A 236 -7.37 -22.04 4.48
N HIS A 237 -8.04 -22.15 3.33
CA HIS A 237 -8.85 -21.07 2.77
C HIS A 237 -10.33 -21.29 3.12
N ASN A 238 -10.95 -20.34 3.83
CA ASN A 238 -12.37 -20.32 4.24
C ASN A 238 -12.79 -21.42 5.25
N SER A 239 -12.29 -22.66 5.11
CA SER A 239 -12.56 -23.77 6.04
C SER A 239 -11.47 -24.83 5.98
N CYS A 240 -11.10 -25.38 7.13
CA CYS A 240 -10.21 -26.54 7.24
C CYS A 240 -10.93 -27.90 7.09
N THR A 241 -12.23 -27.91 6.79
CA THR A 241 -12.99 -29.15 6.64
C THR A 241 -12.59 -29.85 5.33
N LEU A 242 -12.33 -31.16 5.37
CA LEU A 242 -11.92 -31.99 4.21
C LEU A 242 -10.53 -31.70 3.62
N VAL A 243 -9.71 -30.86 4.26
CA VAL A 243 -8.31 -30.65 3.87
C VAL A 243 -7.53 -31.96 4.06
N ARG A 244 -6.94 -32.49 2.98
CA ARG A 244 -6.32 -33.82 2.99
C ARG A 244 -4.96 -33.86 3.65
N ARG A 245 -4.20 -32.75 3.58
CA ARG A 245 -2.86 -32.62 4.17
C ARG A 245 -2.73 -31.21 4.76
N PRO A 246 -3.37 -30.95 5.91
CA PRO A 246 -3.29 -29.66 6.58
C PRO A 246 -1.85 -29.36 6.99
N VAL A 247 -1.45 -28.10 6.84
CA VAL A 247 -0.13 -27.61 7.27
C VAL A 247 -0.36 -26.65 8.43
N ALA A 248 0.30 -26.90 9.55
CA ALA A 248 0.23 -26.01 10.70
C ALA A 248 1.10 -24.76 10.44
N LEU A 249 0.66 -23.60 10.95
CA LEU A 249 1.33 -22.31 10.73
C LEU A 249 2.83 -22.38 11.05
N TRP A 250 3.20 -22.96 12.19
CA TRP A 250 4.58 -23.01 12.64
C TRP A 250 5.52 -23.72 11.65
N VAL A 251 5.01 -24.64 10.81
CA VAL A 251 5.81 -25.36 9.81
C VAL A 251 6.29 -24.41 8.71
N ASP A 252 5.38 -23.60 8.16
CA ASP A 252 5.72 -22.67 7.08
C ASP A 252 6.53 -21.48 7.61
N VAL A 253 6.22 -21.02 8.82
CA VAL A 253 7.06 -20.00 9.48
C VAL A 253 8.46 -20.55 9.78
N GLN A 254 8.61 -21.83 10.16
CA GLN A 254 9.94 -22.45 10.32
C GLN A 254 10.73 -22.44 9.01
N ARG A 255 10.11 -22.77 7.87
CA ARG A 255 10.79 -22.70 6.55
C ARG A 255 11.30 -21.29 6.25
N ILE A 256 10.54 -20.26 6.60
CA ILE A 256 10.94 -18.85 6.45
C ILE A 256 12.10 -18.50 7.39
N VAL A 257 12.05 -18.92 8.65
CA VAL A 257 13.12 -18.68 9.63
C VAL A 257 14.41 -19.37 9.21
N ASP A 258 14.34 -20.61 8.73
CA ASP A 258 15.50 -21.37 8.24
C ASP A 258 16.12 -20.70 7.01
N PHE A 259 15.29 -20.22 6.08
CA PHE A 259 15.76 -19.44 4.94
C PHE A 259 16.48 -18.17 5.37
N LEU A 260 15.90 -17.39 6.30
CA LEU A 260 16.54 -16.17 6.79
C LEU A 260 17.87 -16.49 7.48
N ARG A 261 17.96 -17.57 8.25
CA ARG A 261 19.23 -18.03 8.86
C ARG A 261 20.29 -18.37 7.82
N ALA A 262 19.91 -19.04 6.74
CA ALA A 262 20.81 -19.37 5.64
C ALA A 262 21.18 -18.16 4.77
N ARG A 263 20.34 -17.11 4.75
CA ARG A 263 20.46 -15.93 3.89
C ARG A 263 20.36 -14.64 4.73
N PRO A 264 21.45 -14.23 5.42
CA PRO A 264 21.45 -13.10 6.36
C PRO A 264 21.17 -11.73 5.71
N ASP A 265 21.31 -11.65 4.39
CA ASP A 265 21.09 -10.47 3.55
C ASP A 265 19.61 -10.27 3.15
N GLN A 266 18.72 -11.18 3.55
CA GLN A 266 17.32 -11.18 3.10
C GLN A 266 16.36 -10.72 4.20
N VAL A 267 15.27 -10.07 3.79
CA VAL A 267 14.15 -9.62 4.63
C VAL A 267 12.86 -10.22 4.10
N VAL A 268 12.02 -10.75 5.00
CA VAL A 268 10.74 -11.39 4.65
C VAL A 268 9.62 -10.79 5.49
N THR A 269 8.43 -10.68 4.92
CA THR A 269 7.22 -10.27 5.61
C THR A 269 6.11 -11.30 5.44
N VAL A 270 5.41 -11.61 6.52
CA VAL A 270 4.25 -12.48 6.54
C VAL A 270 3.01 -11.66 6.90
N PHE A 271 1.95 -11.80 6.14
CA PHE A 271 0.61 -11.26 6.40
C PHE A 271 -0.31 -12.43 6.73
N LEU A 272 -1.01 -12.34 7.85
CA LEU A 272 -1.93 -13.36 8.32
C LEU A 272 -3.36 -12.88 8.15
N GLU A 273 -4.16 -13.60 7.37
CA GLU A 273 -5.62 -13.55 7.48
C GLU A 273 -6.02 -14.45 8.66
N ASP A 274 -6.43 -13.83 9.76
CA ASP A 274 -6.25 -14.43 11.09
C ASP A 274 -7.56 -14.69 11.82
N TYR A 275 -7.97 -15.96 11.82
CA TYR A 275 -9.17 -16.46 12.51
C TYR A 275 -8.84 -17.26 13.78
N VAL A 276 -7.70 -16.97 14.42
CA VAL A 276 -7.17 -17.75 15.55
C VAL A 276 -7.22 -16.95 16.86
N ASP A 277 -7.45 -17.63 17.99
CA ASP A 277 -7.32 -17.01 19.31
C ASP A 277 -5.87 -16.54 19.56
N PRO A 278 -5.64 -15.33 20.12
CA PRO A 278 -4.28 -14.81 20.32
C PRO A 278 -3.40 -15.74 21.18
N GLY A 279 -3.96 -16.51 22.10
CA GLY A 279 -3.25 -17.50 22.90
C GLY A 279 -2.76 -18.70 22.08
N VAL A 280 -3.60 -19.19 21.18
CA VAL A 280 -3.25 -20.26 20.24
C VAL A 280 -2.18 -19.78 19.26
N LEU A 281 -2.35 -18.61 18.64
CA LEU A 281 -1.35 -18.04 17.74
C LEU A 281 0.02 -17.88 18.42
N ARG A 282 0.04 -17.34 19.64
CA ARG A 282 1.28 -17.23 20.45
C ARG A 282 1.92 -18.60 20.68
N SER A 283 1.12 -19.62 21.00
CA SER A 283 1.62 -20.98 21.23
C SER A 283 2.23 -21.60 19.98
N GLU A 284 1.64 -21.34 18.81
CA GLU A 284 2.13 -21.83 17.51
C GLU A 284 3.46 -21.19 17.16
N LEU A 285 3.57 -19.86 17.30
CA LEU A 285 4.82 -19.15 17.04
C LEU A 285 5.93 -19.53 18.03
N ALA A 286 5.60 -19.89 19.27
CA ALA A 286 6.58 -20.39 20.24
C ALA A 286 7.21 -21.74 19.84
N ARG A 287 6.61 -22.49 18.91
CA ARG A 287 7.17 -23.74 18.36
C ARG A 287 8.26 -23.48 17.31
N VAL A 288 8.33 -22.26 16.77
CA VAL A 288 9.28 -21.90 15.71
C VAL A 288 10.66 -21.64 16.30
N GLN A 289 11.59 -22.54 16.01
CA GLN A 289 12.96 -22.46 16.52
C GLN A 289 13.70 -21.29 15.87
N GLY A 290 14.14 -20.33 16.69
CA GLY A 290 14.88 -19.16 16.22
C GLY A 290 14.06 -17.96 15.82
N LEU A 291 12.74 -18.01 16.00
CA LEU A 291 11.87 -16.90 15.61
C LEU A 291 12.32 -15.57 16.25
N SER A 292 12.62 -15.59 17.55
CA SER A 292 13.10 -14.42 18.29
C SER A 292 14.38 -13.83 17.73
N ASP A 293 15.22 -14.62 17.07
CA ASP A 293 16.51 -14.17 16.52
C ASP A 293 16.29 -13.26 15.31
N VAL A 294 15.24 -13.53 14.52
CA VAL A 294 14.95 -12.84 13.26
C VAL A 294 13.73 -11.92 13.31
N LEU A 295 12.87 -12.00 14.32
CA LEU A 295 11.63 -11.23 14.39
C LEU A 295 11.90 -9.73 14.65
N TYR A 296 11.46 -8.89 13.71
CA TYR A 296 11.51 -7.44 13.83
C TYR A 296 10.23 -6.89 14.47
N ARG A 297 10.41 -6.00 15.44
CA ARG A 297 9.36 -5.40 16.28
C ARG A 297 9.27 -3.90 16.01
N PRO A 298 8.48 -3.45 15.02
CA PRO A 298 8.45 -2.03 14.65
C PRO A 298 7.91 -1.14 15.79
N ASP A 299 7.05 -1.67 16.66
CA ASP A 299 6.54 -1.03 17.86
C ASP A 299 7.63 -0.77 18.93
N ARG A 300 8.71 -1.56 18.94
CA ARG A 300 9.84 -1.42 19.87
C ARG A 300 11.02 -0.68 19.26
N ALA A 301 11.09 -0.62 17.93
CA ALA A 301 12.16 0.03 17.19
C ALA A 301 11.92 1.54 16.98
N GLY A 302 10.79 2.08 17.45
CA GLY A 302 10.47 3.51 17.31
C GLY A 302 10.18 3.92 15.87
N VAL A 303 9.56 3.03 15.08
CA VAL A 303 9.26 3.29 13.65
C VAL A 303 8.27 4.44 13.47
N ARG A 304 7.38 4.67 14.44
CA ARG A 304 6.41 5.77 14.35
C ARG A 304 7.07 7.13 14.49
N GLU A 305 8.12 7.21 15.30
CA GLU A 305 8.86 8.43 15.60
C GLU A 305 9.96 8.69 14.58
N ASN A 306 10.63 7.63 14.10
CA ASN A 306 11.85 7.73 13.31
C ASN A 306 11.69 7.28 11.84
N GLY A 307 10.51 6.76 11.46
CA GLY A 307 10.30 6.14 10.16
C GLY A 307 10.79 4.69 10.09
N TRP A 308 10.62 4.07 8.92
CA TRP A 308 11.05 2.69 8.70
C TRP A 308 12.58 2.59 8.56
N PRO A 309 13.21 1.54 9.11
CA PRO A 309 14.65 1.35 8.99
C PRO A 309 15.05 1.02 7.56
N THR A 310 16.34 1.19 7.28
CA THR A 310 16.98 0.67 6.06
C THR A 310 17.01 -0.86 6.05
N LEU A 311 17.03 -1.45 4.85
CA LEU A 311 17.28 -2.88 4.72
C LEU A 311 18.67 -3.27 5.26
N ALA A 312 19.65 -2.35 5.19
CA ALA A 312 20.98 -2.53 5.78
C ALA A 312 20.93 -2.63 7.31
N GLU A 313 20.09 -1.83 7.99
CA GLU A 313 19.91 -1.91 9.45
C GLU A 313 19.15 -3.18 9.88
N LEU A 314 18.12 -3.58 9.12
CA LEU A 314 17.42 -4.84 9.36
C LEU A 314 18.40 -6.03 9.22
N THR A 315 19.22 -6.02 8.16
CA THR A 315 20.20 -7.09 7.92
C THR A 315 21.31 -7.11 8.97
N ALA A 316 21.88 -5.96 9.33
CA ALA A 316 22.91 -5.83 10.35
C ALA A 316 22.43 -6.25 11.76
N SER A 317 21.18 -5.94 12.12
CA SER A 317 20.61 -6.33 13.41
C SER A 317 20.16 -7.80 13.48
N GLY A 318 20.09 -8.48 12.32
CA GLY A 318 19.52 -9.82 12.19
C GLY A 318 17.99 -9.88 12.26
N LYS A 319 17.32 -8.77 12.62
CA LYS A 319 15.85 -8.66 12.73
C LYS A 319 15.22 -8.37 11.37
N ARG A 320 14.84 -9.43 10.65
CA ARG A 320 14.53 -9.43 9.21
C ARG A 320 13.21 -10.12 8.86
N LEU A 321 12.41 -10.49 9.86
CA LEU A 321 11.07 -11.04 9.68
C LEU A 321 10.04 -10.10 10.30
N LEU A 322 9.09 -9.61 9.50
CA LEU A 322 7.89 -8.94 10.01
C LEU A 322 6.70 -9.88 9.90
N ILE A 323 5.81 -9.86 10.90
CA ILE A 323 4.55 -10.61 10.88
C ILE A 323 3.41 -9.64 11.20
N PHE A 324 2.46 -9.54 10.28
CA PHE A 324 1.24 -8.74 10.42
C PHE A 324 0.01 -9.66 10.48
N SER A 325 -1.01 -9.27 11.23
CA SER A 325 -2.31 -9.94 11.31
C SER A 325 -3.43 -8.96 10.99
N ASP A 326 -4.39 -9.35 10.15
CA ASP A 326 -5.53 -8.51 9.77
C ASP A 326 -6.61 -8.40 10.86
N HIS A 327 -6.45 -9.15 11.95
CA HIS A 327 -7.28 -9.08 13.15
C HIS A 327 -7.27 -7.68 13.78
N GLY A 328 -8.33 -7.33 14.51
CA GLY A 328 -8.44 -6.03 15.18
C GLY A 328 -7.90 -6.04 16.60
N ARG A 329 -7.14 -5.01 16.99
CA ARG A 329 -6.64 -4.85 18.38
C ARG A 329 -7.75 -4.86 19.43
N ALA A 330 -8.84 -4.14 19.19
CA ALA A 330 -9.93 -4.02 20.17
C ALA A 330 -10.56 -5.37 20.54
N ALA A 331 -10.55 -6.35 19.62
CA ALA A 331 -11.05 -7.69 19.89
C ALA A 331 -10.10 -8.48 20.83
N ASP A 332 -8.80 -8.27 20.72
CA ASP A 332 -7.79 -8.92 21.56
C ASP A 332 -7.62 -8.28 22.94
N GLU A 333 -7.82 -6.97 23.04
CA GLU A 333 -7.84 -6.27 24.33
C GLU A 333 -8.93 -6.84 25.24
N ALA A 334 -10.09 -7.19 24.67
CA ALA A 334 -11.16 -7.87 25.39
C ALA A 334 -10.76 -9.28 25.86
N ALA A 335 -9.84 -9.95 25.15
CA ALA A 335 -9.29 -11.26 25.50
C ALA A 335 -8.11 -11.20 26.49
N GLY A 336 -7.60 -10.00 26.81
CA GLY A 336 -6.49 -9.81 27.75
C GLY A 336 -5.10 -10.19 27.22
N LEU A 337 -4.97 -10.48 25.92
CA LEU A 337 -3.71 -10.80 25.26
C LEU A 337 -3.67 -10.17 23.87
N THR A 338 -2.89 -9.12 23.69
CA THR A 338 -2.74 -8.48 22.38
C THR A 338 -1.60 -9.12 21.56
N ARG A 339 -1.83 -9.28 20.25
CA ARG A 339 -0.88 -9.87 19.28
C ARG A 339 0.49 -9.21 19.31
N ASP A 340 0.51 -7.90 19.50
CA ASP A 340 1.75 -7.15 19.56
C ASP A 340 2.61 -7.58 20.75
N THR A 341 2.09 -8.10 21.86
CA THR A 341 2.95 -8.54 22.98
C THR A 341 3.95 -9.64 22.60
N PHE A 342 3.62 -10.50 21.63
CA PHE A 342 4.48 -11.58 21.14
C PHE A 342 5.00 -11.38 19.71
N GLY A 343 4.81 -10.18 19.15
CA GLY A 343 5.51 -9.72 17.96
C GLY A 343 4.79 -9.90 16.64
N VAL A 344 3.48 -10.10 16.70
CA VAL A 344 2.59 -10.00 15.53
C VAL A 344 1.92 -8.63 15.58
N MET A 345 2.12 -7.83 14.55
CA MET A 345 1.60 -6.47 14.49
C MET A 345 0.21 -6.43 13.84
N TYR A 346 -0.68 -5.55 14.29
CA TYR A 346 -1.98 -5.39 13.63
C TYR A 346 -1.82 -4.69 12.29
N GLN A 347 -2.18 -5.37 11.20
CA GLN A 347 -1.94 -4.92 9.84
C GLN A 347 -2.57 -3.55 9.58
N ARG A 348 -3.79 -3.31 10.09
CA ARG A 348 -4.51 -2.03 9.99
C ARG A 348 -3.80 -0.86 10.68
N GLU A 349 -2.87 -1.12 11.59
CA GLU A 349 -2.11 -0.07 12.29
C GLU A 349 -0.81 0.29 11.57
N TRP A 350 -0.25 -0.64 10.80
CA TRP A 350 1.10 -0.55 10.23
C TRP A 350 1.14 -0.47 8.70
N THR A 351 0.04 -0.82 8.04
CA THR A 351 -0.05 -0.88 6.59
C THR A 351 -1.35 -0.24 6.09
N VAL A 352 -1.45 -0.08 4.77
CA VAL A 352 -2.68 0.14 4.00
C VAL A 352 -2.79 -0.96 2.95
N GLU A 353 -4.00 -1.39 2.62
CA GLU A 353 -4.22 -2.50 1.68
C GLU A 353 -5.45 -2.25 0.80
N ASN A 354 -5.33 -2.48 -0.51
CA ASN A 354 -6.47 -2.31 -1.42
C ASN A 354 -7.40 -3.53 -1.41
N TYR A 355 -8.65 -3.30 -1.83
CA TYR A 355 -9.63 -4.35 -2.04
C TYR A 355 -9.06 -5.44 -2.93
N TRP A 356 -9.24 -6.68 -2.50
CA TRP A 356 -8.43 -7.80 -2.94
C TRP A 356 -8.77 -8.28 -4.35
N SER A 357 -10.05 -8.21 -4.72
CA SER A 357 -10.57 -8.80 -5.94
C SER A 357 -10.51 -7.87 -7.14
N MET A 358 -9.95 -8.37 -8.24
CA MET A 358 -10.06 -7.81 -9.60
C MET A 358 -11.27 -8.36 -10.36
N GLY A 359 -12.24 -8.96 -9.67
CA GLY A 359 -13.40 -9.63 -10.23
C GLY A 359 -13.30 -11.15 -10.16
N SER A 360 -14.28 -11.81 -10.76
CA SER A 360 -14.33 -13.27 -10.81
C SER A 360 -13.18 -13.85 -11.64
N GLY A 361 -12.98 -15.17 -11.59
CA GLY A 361 -11.89 -15.85 -12.30
C GLY A 361 -11.85 -15.67 -13.81
N LEU A 362 -12.97 -15.32 -14.45
CA LEU A 362 -13.09 -15.12 -15.90
C LEU A 362 -13.77 -13.78 -16.21
N GLY A 363 -13.35 -13.14 -17.30
CA GLY A 363 -13.97 -11.90 -17.79
C GLY A 363 -13.04 -10.70 -17.63
N ALA A 364 -13.64 -9.51 -17.59
CA ALA A 364 -12.89 -8.27 -17.45
C ALA A 364 -12.27 -8.16 -16.05
N SER A 365 -11.12 -7.49 -15.96
CA SER A 365 -10.52 -7.11 -14.68
C SER A 365 -11.20 -5.84 -14.17
N ASP A 366 -11.52 -5.80 -12.89
CA ASP A 366 -11.73 -4.55 -12.17
C ASP A 366 -10.38 -3.97 -11.75
N TRP A 367 -10.05 -2.80 -12.31
CA TRP A 367 -8.79 -2.10 -12.05
C TRP A 367 -8.89 -1.13 -10.87
N SER A 368 -10.05 -1.07 -10.21
CA SER A 368 -10.26 -0.23 -9.04
C SER A 368 -9.23 -0.54 -7.94
N CYS A 369 -8.82 0.50 -7.23
CA CYS A 369 -7.83 0.42 -6.16
C CYS A 369 -8.27 1.33 -5.02
N TYR A 370 -9.20 0.83 -4.21
CA TYR A 370 -9.70 1.47 -3.00
C TYR A 370 -9.35 0.61 -1.79
N SER A 371 -9.42 1.18 -0.59
CA SER A 371 -9.08 0.45 0.63
C SER A 371 -9.99 -0.76 0.86
N ARG A 372 -9.43 -1.90 1.29
CA ARG A 372 -10.26 -3.02 1.76
C ARG A 372 -10.88 -2.77 3.14
N TRP A 373 -10.35 -1.80 3.89
CA TRP A 373 -10.84 -1.44 5.23
C TRP A 373 -11.74 -0.22 5.16
N TYR A 374 -12.78 -0.34 4.35
CA TYR A 374 -13.84 0.63 4.23
C TYR A 374 -15.17 -0.02 4.61
N ASP A 375 -15.62 0.23 5.82
CA ASP A 375 -16.92 -0.23 6.30
C ASP A 375 -17.61 0.83 7.19
N ALA A 376 -18.78 0.45 7.73
CA ALA A 376 -19.58 1.30 8.60
C ALA A 376 -18.85 1.73 9.89
N GLY A 377 -17.99 0.87 10.44
CA GLY A 377 -17.35 1.01 11.75
C GLY A 377 -15.88 1.40 11.72
N SER A 378 -15.19 1.24 10.58
CA SER A 378 -13.79 1.59 10.39
C SER A 378 -13.52 2.03 8.95
N ASN A 379 -12.74 3.10 8.80
CA ASN A 379 -12.27 3.56 7.49
C ASN A 379 -10.79 3.90 7.59
N VAL A 380 -9.97 3.13 6.89
CA VAL A 380 -8.53 3.36 6.77
C VAL A 380 -8.23 3.58 5.29
N PRO A 381 -8.21 4.84 4.80
CA PRO A 381 -7.99 5.10 3.39
C PRO A 381 -6.56 4.74 2.97
N LEU A 382 -6.36 4.37 1.71
CA LEU A 382 -5.02 4.08 1.18
C LEU A 382 -4.08 5.30 1.29
N THR A 383 -4.64 6.50 1.30
CA THR A 383 -3.93 7.76 1.47
C THR A 383 -3.41 8.01 2.88
N ARG A 384 -3.83 7.24 3.89
CA ARG A 384 -3.44 7.45 5.30
C ARG A 384 -1.93 7.60 5.45
N THR A 385 -1.54 8.68 6.10
CA THR A 385 -0.18 8.96 6.57
C THR A 385 -0.30 9.65 7.91
N GLU A 386 0.69 9.47 8.76
CA GLU A 386 0.77 10.12 10.07
C GLU A 386 2.05 10.94 10.16
N PRO A 387 2.10 11.98 11.00
CA PRO A 387 3.35 12.68 11.27
C PRO A 387 4.45 11.70 11.70
N GLY A 388 5.55 11.64 10.96
CA GLY A 388 6.68 10.74 11.23
C GLY A 388 6.49 9.29 10.77
N PHE A 389 5.28 8.89 10.36
CA PHE A 389 4.98 7.49 10.04
C PHE A 389 4.19 7.33 8.74
N ARG A 390 4.76 6.56 7.81
CA ARG A 390 4.11 6.14 6.56
C ARG A 390 3.77 4.66 6.64
N PRO A 391 2.49 4.26 6.70
CA PRO A 391 2.12 2.86 6.62
C PRO A 391 2.61 2.22 5.31
N LEU A 392 3.08 0.97 5.37
CA LEU A 392 3.46 0.21 4.17
C LEU A 392 2.24 -0.08 3.31
N PHE A 393 2.37 -0.09 1.99
CA PHE A 393 1.25 -0.38 1.09
C PHE A 393 1.30 -1.82 0.56
N VAL A 394 0.29 -2.62 0.92
CA VAL A 394 0.03 -3.96 0.36
C VAL A 394 -0.92 -3.82 -0.82
N MET A 395 -0.41 -4.10 -2.02
CA MET A 395 -1.20 -4.05 -3.24
C MET A 395 -1.67 -5.45 -3.66
N ASN A 396 -2.96 -5.72 -3.53
CA ASN A 396 -3.59 -6.95 -4.00
C ASN A 396 -3.88 -6.90 -5.50
N HIS A 397 -3.43 -7.93 -6.22
CA HIS A 397 -3.58 -8.11 -7.66
C HIS A 397 -3.90 -9.56 -7.99
N PHE A 398 -5.12 -9.97 -7.66
CA PHE A 398 -5.64 -11.29 -7.94
C PHE A 398 -7.17 -11.25 -8.04
N ARG A 399 -7.80 -12.38 -8.34
CA ARG A 399 -9.24 -12.53 -8.57
C ARG A 399 -9.86 -13.41 -7.49
N ASP A 400 -11.18 -13.52 -7.49
CA ASP A 400 -11.91 -14.44 -6.61
C ASP A 400 -11.54 -15.92 -6.86
N THR A 401 -10.97 -16.24 -8.02
CA THR A 401 -10.54 -17.60 -8.37
C THR A 401 -9.22 -17.55 -9.14
N ALA A 402 -8.23 -18.29 -8.64
CA ALA A 402 -6.85 -18.31 -9.13
C ALA A 402 -6.68 -19.14 -10.43
N ILE A 403 -7.43 -18.81 -11.48
CA ILE A 403 -7.29 -19.45 -12.79
C ILE A 403 -5.95 -19.04 -13.42
N ALA A 404 -5.04 -20.00 -13.60
CA ALA A 404 -3.67 -19.77 -14.04
C ALA A 404 -3.53 -18.91 -15.32
N SER A 405 -4.37 -19.15 -16.34
CA SER A 405 -4.33 -18.37 -17.59
C SER A 405 -4.74 -16.90 -17.39
N THR A 406 -5.75 -16.66 -16.55
CA THR A 406 -6.21 -15.31 -16.24
C THR A 406 -5.20 -14.60 -15.34
N ALA A 407 -4.69 -15.29 -14.30
CA ALA A 407 -3.65 -14.78 -13.42
C ALA A 407 -2.38 -14.39 -14.20
N GLY A 408 -1.90 -15.24 -15.12
CA GLY A 408 -0.76 -14.89 -15.98
C GLY A 408 -1.01 -13.67 -16.87
N THR A 409 -2.25 -13.50 -17.37
CA THR A 409 -2.64 -12.32 -18.15
C THR A 409 -2.68 -11.06 -17.29
N ASP A 410 -3.28 -11.12 -16.10
CA ASP A 410 -3.34 -9.99 -15.18
C ASP A 410 -1.94 -9.62 -14.67
N ASN A 411 -1.11 -10.60 -14.30
CA ASN A 411 0.25 -10.39 -13.81
C ASN A 411 1.14 -9.67 -14.85
N SER A 412 0.92 -9.90 -16.14
CA SER A 412 1.61 -9.14 -17.21
C SER A 412 1.33 -7.64 -17.20
N LYS A 413 0.27 -7.20 -16.51
CA LYS A 413 -0.18 -5.80 -16.37
C LYS A 413 0.07 -5.24 -14.97
N LEU A 414 0.72 -5.98 -14.08
CA LEU A 414 0.92 -5.62 -12.67
C LEU A 414 1.58 -4.24 -12.50
N GLY A 415 2.64 -3.96 -13.28
CA GLY A 415 3.31 -2.66 -13.25
C GLY A 415 2.43 -1.50 -13.74
N ASP A 416 1.53 -1.74 -14.70
CA ASP A 416 0.58 -0.74 -15.19
C ASP A 416 -0.46 -0.40 -14.11
N ARG A 417 -1.06 -1.42 -13.49
CA ARG A 417 -2.00 -1.24 -12.37
C ARG A 417 -1.35 -0.51 -11.21
N ALA A 418 -0.13 -0.92 -10.83
CA ALA A 418 0.62 -0.29 -9.75
C ALA A 418 0.81 1.21 -10.02
N ARG A 419 1.29 1.60 -11.21
CA ARG A 419 1.63 3.00 -11.52
C ARG A 419 0.44 3.90 -11.80
N ARG A 420 -0.56 3.41 -12.54
CA ARG A 420 -1.66 4.24 -13.05
C ARG A 420 -2.92 4.24 -12.18
N PHE A 421 -3.10 3.20 -11.38
CA PHE A 421 -4.33 3.01 -10.59
C PHE A 421 -4.01 3.07 -9.11
N CYS A 422 -3.16 2.17 -8.61
CA CYS A 422 -2.96 2.03 -7.17
C CYS A 422 -2.02 3.07 -6.56
N GLN A 423 -0.95 3.47 -7.24
CA GLN A 423 -0.03 4.49 -6.76
C GLN A 423 -0.71 5.86 -6.55
N PRO A 424 -1.47 6.41 -7.53
CA PRO A 424 -2.22 7.63 -7.28
C PRO A 424 -3.32 7.43 -6.23
N ALA A 425 -4.03 6.30 -6.23
CA ALA A 425 -5.06 6.03 -5.23
C ALA A 425 -4.52 6.00 -3.79
N ALA A 426 -3.33 5.44 -3.58
CA ALA A 426 -2.70 5.38 -2.27
C ALA A 426 -1.86 6.62 -1.94
N ARG A 427 -1.53 7.43 -2.95
CA ARG A 427 -0.44 8.43 -2.88
C ARG A 427 0.84 7.81 -2.30
N LYS A 428 1.10 6.55 -2.69
CA LYS A 428 2.19 5.68 -2.21
C LYS A 428 2.58 4.70 -3.29
N LYS A 429 3.88 4.40 -3.38
CA LYS A 429 4.33 3.23 -4.14
C LYS A 429 4.01 1.95 -3.34
N PRO A 430 3.50 0.87 -3.96
CA PRO A 430 3.34 -0.41 -3.27
C PRO A 430 4.65 -0.93 -2.69
N ASN A 431 4.62 -1.37 -1.44
CA ASN A 431 5.73 -2.09 -0.81
C ASN A 431 5.61 -3.59 -1.04
N TYR A 432 4.40 -4.10 -1.22
CA TYR A 432 4.13 -5.51 -1.47
C TYR A 432 3.19 -5.64 -2.67
N LEU A 433 3.57 -6.44 -3.68
CA LEU A 433 2.71 -6.80 -4.80
C LEU A 433 2.22 -8.23 -4.59
N ALA A 434 1.00 -8.38 -4.07
CA ALA A 434 0.39 -9.67 -3.79
C ALA A 434 -0.32 -10.22 -5.03
N VAL A 435 0.09 -11.39 -5.49
CA VAL A 435 -0.42 -12.03 -6.72
C VAL A 435 -0.70 -13.52 -6.52
N ASP A 436 -1.68 -14.02 -7.27
CA ASP A 436 -1.78 -15.44 -7.58
C ASP A 436 -0.83 -15.81 -8.72
N HIS A 437 -0.31 -17.04 -8.72
CA HIS A 437 0.63 -17.57 -9.69
C HIS A 437 1.81 -16.63 -9.92
N TYR A 438 2.60 -16.38 -8.87
CA TYR A 438 3.73 -15.44 -8.94
C TYR A 438 4.75 -15.77 -10.05
N ASP A 439 4.75 -17.01 -10.54
CA ASP A 439 5.61 -17.50 -11.60
C ASP A 439 5.06 -17.28 -13.02
N LEU A 440 3.82 -16.78 -13.16
CA LEU A 440 3.18 -16.49 -14.45
C LEU A 440 3.03 -14.98 -14.66
N GLY A 441 3.26 -14.52 -15.89
CA GLY A 441 3.08 -13.11 -16.27
C GLY A 441 4.21 -12.15 -15.86
N ASN A 442 5.34 -12.68 -15.37
CA ASN A 442 6.53 -11.92 -14.97
C ASN A 442 6.33 -10.80 -13.91
N PRO A 443 5.71 -11.08 -12.73
CA PRO A 443 5.64 -10.13 -11.61
C PRO A 443 7.00 -9.58 -11.16
N ALA A 444 8.07 -10.38 -11.27
CA ALA A 444 9.42 -9.97 -10.89
C ALA A 444 9.93 -8.76 -11.67
N ALA A 445 9.58 -8.64 -12.97
CA ALA A 445 9.91 -7.45 -13.75
C ALA A 445 9.18 -6.20 -13.25
N ALA A 446 7.91 -6.31 -12.85
CA ALA A 446 7.18 -5.19 -12.26
C ALA A 446 7.82 -4.74 -10.93
N VAL A 447 8.28 -5.68 -10.10
CA VAL A 447 9.04 -5.37 -8.87
C VAL A 447 10.35 -4.65 -9.20
N ALA A 448 11.12 -5.13 -10.19
CA ALA A 448 12.36 -4.51 -10.61
C ALA A 448 12.13 -3.06 -11.08
N ASP A 449 11.12 -2.83 -11.92
CA ASP A 449 10.71 -1.51 -12.40
C ASP A 449 10.34 -0.57 -11.24
N LEU A 450 9.49 -1.02 -10.32
CA LEU A 450 9.07 -0.23 -9.18
C LEU A 450 10.24 0.09 -8.24
N ASN A 451 11.28 -0.73 -8.21
CA ASN A 451 12.50 -0.48 -7.45
C ASN A 451 13.53 0.42 -8.16
N THR A 452 13.17 1.04 -9.28
CA THR A 452 13.99 2.09 -9.92
C THR A 452 13.73 3.50 -9.36
N TYR A 453 12.63 3.67 -8.61
CA TYR A 453 12.21 4.98 -8.11
C TYR A 453 11.55 4.94 -6.72
N THR A 454 11.50 6.09 -6.06
CA THR A 454 10.70 6.35 -4.86
C THR A 454 9.55 7.31 -5.20
N TYR A 455 8.44 7.13 -4.49
CA TYR A 455 7.32 8.06 -4.50
C TYR A 455 7.46 8.97 -3.29
N PRO A 456 7.42 10.31 -3.45
CA PRO A 456 7.70 11.26 -2.39
C PRO A 456 6.71 11.22 -1.22
#